data_AF-A0A0Q4Q560-F1
#
_entry.id   AF-A0A0Q4Q560-F1
#
_cell.length_a   1.000
_cell.length_b   1.000
_cell.length_c   1.000
_cell.angle_alpha   90.00
_cell.angle_beta   90.00
_cell.angle_gamma   90.00
#
_symmetry.space_group_name_H-M   'P 1'
#
loop_
_entity.id
_entity.type
_entity.pdbx_description
1 polymer ?
#
loop_
_entity_poly.entity_id
_entity_poly.type
_entity_poly.pdbx_seq_one_letter_code
_entity_poly.pdbx_strand_id
1 'polypeptide(L)'
;MTLFLLGMVVLMSGGFTDHLADRTAPSQISPSAQIETPPSVNKVVLIKRFLWAVGRQEKLDSGSFLERYAMPGGPLWPIGPNSQLTEALLSGFERRMSALKKAYEKRRAYYQRAYEDHVNWEFTEEELATIVAFLEGPTGKHYLDGRWRMEAYSETNTEDIEQEIVAEAQASLAG
;
A
#
# COMPACT_ATOMS: atom_id res chain seq x y z
N MET A 1 30.70 -26.19 -56.32
CA MET A 1 30.20 -25.56 -55.08
C MET A 1 29.19 -24.51 -55.54
N THR A 2 27.92 -24.77 -55.86
CA THR A 2 26.83 -25.59 -55.28
C THR A 2 26.35 -25.19 -53.89
N LEU A 3 25.06 -24.79 -53.85
CA LEU A 3 24.06 -24.79 -52.76
C LEU A 3 24.12 -23.63 -51.73
N PHE A 4 23.04 -22.94 -51.31
CA PHE A 4 21.61 -23.29 -51.24
C PHE A 4 20.65 -22.07 -51.26
N LEU A 5 19.44 -22.28 -51.78
CA LEU A 5 18.22 -21.46 -51.67
C LEU A 5 17.54 -21.57 -50.28
N LEU A 6 16.87 -20.49 -49.82
CA LEU A 6 15.59 -20.49 -49.07
C LEU A 6 15.11 -19.02 -48.98
N GLY A 7 13.92 -18.55 -49.37
CA GLY A 7 12.69 -19.21 -49.77
C GLY A 7 11.65 -19.27 -48.63
N MET A 8 11.03 -18.15 -48.24
CA MET A 8 9.59 -18.12 -47.88
C MET A 8 9.08 -16.69 -47.58
N VAL A 9 8.22 -16.20 -48.48
CA VAL A 9 7.20 -15.18 -48.18
C VAL A 9 6.00 -15.93 -47.60
N VAL A 10 5.61 -15.62 -46.37
CA VAL A 10 4.31 -16.04 -45.82
C VAL A 10 3.52 -14.79 -45.47
N LEU A 11 2.44 -14.62 -46.22
CA LEU A 11 1.35 -13.67 -46.01
C LEU A 11 0.70 -13.92 -44.64
N MET A 12 0.84 -12.96 -43.72
CA MET A 12 0.02 -12.87 -42.52
C MET A 12 -1.33 -12.23 -42.89
N SER A 13 -2.22 -13.03 -43.46
CA SER A 13 -3.64 -12.73 -43.59
C SER A 13 -4.41 -13.74 -42.74
N GLY A 14 -4.79 -13.32 -41.53
CA GLY A 14 -5.57 -14.14 -40.61
C GLY A 14 -5.94 -13.39 -39.33
N GLY A 15 -7.11 -12.74 -39.34
CA GLY A 15 -7.97 -12.59 -38.16
C GLY A 15 -7.51 -11.72 -37.00
N PHE A 16 -7.30 -10.41 -37.22
CA PHE A 16 -7.54 -9.42 -36.17
C PHE A 16 -9.04 -9.09 -36.17
N THR A 17 -9.84 -9.93 -35.52
CA THR A 17 -11.25 -9.62 -35.25
C THR A 17 -11.53 -9.81 -33.76
N ASP A 18 -11.91 -8.70 -33.12
CA ASP A 18 -12.82 -8.61 -31.99
C ASP A 18 -12.50 -9.37 -30.70
N HIS A 19 -11.59 -8.81 -29.89
CA HIS A 19 -11.62 -9.00 -28.44
C HIS A 19 -11.50 -7.70 -27.63
N LEU A 20 -11.68 -6.53 -28.25
CA LEU A 20 -11.65 -5.23 -27.56
C LEU A 20 -13.04 -4.65 -27.26
N ALA A 21 -14.07 -5.50 -27.21
CA ALA A 21 -15.43 -5.08 -26.86
C ALA A 21 -16.06 -6.00 -25.82
N ASP A 22 -15.39 -6.19 -24.70
CA ASP A 22 -16.07 -6.51 -23.44
C ASP A 22 -15.18 -6.10 -22.26
N ARG A 23 -15.77 -5.73 -21.13
CA ARG A 23 -15.15 -5.32 -19.85
C ARG A 23 -14.97 -3.82 -19.62
N THR A 24 -16.10 -3.15 -19.42
CA THR A 24 -16.26 -2.31 -18.23
C THR A 24 -17.57 -2.68 -17.55
N ALA A 25 -17.60 -3.88 -16.97
CA ALA A 25 -18.49 -4.07 -15.82
C ALA A 25 -17.96 -3.10 -14.73
N PRO A 26 -18.80 -2.22 -14.16
CA PRO A 26 -18.37 -1.40 -13.03
C PRO A 26 -17.85 -2.33 -11.94
N SER A 27 -16.70 -1.99 -11.35
CA SER A 27 -16.15 -2.69 -10.20
C SER A 27 -17.23 -2.79 -9.13
N GLN A 28 -17.84 -3.97 -8.97
CA GLN A 28 -18.76 -4.23 -7.88
C GLN A 28 -17.92 -4.30 -6.61
N ILE A 29 -17.85 -3.19 -5.89
CA ILE A 29 -17.32 -3.17 -4.54
C ILE A 29 -18.34 -3.94 -3.69
N SER A 30 -17.91 -5.07 -3.11
CA SER A 30 -18.71 -5.79 -2.13
C SER A 30 -19.00 -4.88 -0.93
N PRO A 31 -20.27 -4.74 -0.50
CA PRO A 31 -20.61 -3.87 0.63
C PRO A 31 -20.09 -4.44 1.96
N SER A 32 -19.77 -3.57 2.90
CA SER A 32 -19.43 -3.94 4.29
C SER A 32 -20.57 -4.72 4.96
N ALA A 33 -20.22 -5.62 5.88
CA ALA A 33 -21.20 -6.39 6.66
C ALA A 33 -21.98 -5.53 7.68
N GLN A 34 -21.42 -4.39 8.09
CA GLN A 34 -21.99 -3.41 9.03
C GLN A 34 -22.44 -4.01 10.37
N ILE A 35 -21.59 -4.88 10.95
CA ILE A 35 -21.95 -5.62 12.15
C ILE A 35 -21.80 -4.72 13.39
N GLU A 36 -22.94 -4.40 14.02
CA GLU A 36 -23.01 -3.59 15.25
C GLU A 36 -22.89 -4.42 16.53
N THR A 37 -22.97 -5.76 16.44
CA THR A 37 -22.85 -6.65 17.59
C THR A 37 -21.39 -6.95 17.94
N PRO A 38 -21.09 -7.20 19.23
CA PRO A 38 -19.74 -7.64 19.62
C PRO A 38 -19.30 -8.92 18.89
N PRO A 39 -18.02 -9.05 18.53
CA PRO A 39 -17.51 -10.24 17.85
C PRO A 39 -17.62 -11.48 18.74
N SER A 40 -17.83 -12.64 18.10
CA SER A 40 -17.65 -13.93 18.76
C SER A 40 -16.19 -14.13 19.19
N VAL A 41 -15.94 -15.07 20.09
CA VAL A 41 -14.56 -15.44 20.49
C VAL A 41 -13.72 -15.89 19.28
N ASN A 42 -14.31 -16.66 18.37
CA ASN A 42 -13.64 -17.12 17.16
C ASN A 42 -13.31 -15.95 16.24
N LYS A 43 -14.25 -15.02 16.06
CA LYS A 43 -14.05 -13.83 15.24
C LYS A 43 -12.95 -12.92 15.82
N VAL A 44 -12.83 -12.81 17.15
CA VAL A 44 -11.70 -12.08 17.79
C VAL A 44 -10.35 -12.69 17.40
N VAL A 45 -10.24 -14.02 17.36
CA VAL A 45 -9.00 -14.70 16.93
C VAL A 45 -8.70 -14.40 15.46
N LEU A 46 -9.72 -14.44 14.60
CA LEU A 46 -9.58 -14.13 13.17
C LEU A 46 -9.19 -12.66 12.93
N ILE A 47 -9.78 -11.71 13.66
CA ILE A 47 -9.42 -10.29 13.58
C ILE A 47 -7.94 -10.10 13.88
N LYS A 48 -7.43 -10.72 14.95
CA LYS A 48 -5.99 -10.61 15.31
C LYS A 48 -5.11 -11.19 14.22
N ARG A 49 -5.44 -12.37 13.70
CA ARG A 49 -4.69 -13.01 12.60
C ARG A 49 -4.70 -12.15 11.34
N PHE A 50 -5.85 -11.58 11.00
CA PHE A 50 -5.98 -10.65 9.88
C PHE A 50 -5.07 -9.43 10.05
N LEU A 51 -5.09 -8.76 11.21
CA LEU A 51 -4.25 -7.59 11.49
C LEU A 51 -2.75 -7.91 11.39
N TRP A 52 -2.33 -9.10 11.83
CA TRP A 52 -0.97 -9.59 11.64
C TRP A 52 -0.65 -9.84 10.17
N ALA A 53 -1.50 -10.58 9.46
CA ALA A 53 -1.27 -10.95 8.07
C ALA A 53 -1.12 -9.74 7.15
N VAL A 54 -1.89 -8.67 7.38
CA VAL A 54 -1.79 -7.43 6.58
C VAL A 54 -0.72 -6.43 7.09
N GLY A 55 0.12 -6.84 8.05
CA GLY A 55 1.17 -6.00 8.64
C GLY A 55 0.66 -4.80 9.45
N ARG A 56 -0.64 -4.75 9.78
CA ARG A 56 -1.21 -3.66 10.58
C ARG A 56 -0.79 -3.76 12.04
N GLN A 57 -0.72 -4.98 12.58
CA GLN A 57 -0.36 -5.18 13.98
C GLN A 57 1.08 -4.69 14.25
N GLU A 58 2.04 -4.95 13.37
CA GLU A 58 3.41 -4.46 13.51
C GLU A 58 3.50 -2.92 13.51
N LYS A 59 2.68 -2.25 12.68
CA LYS A 59 2.59 -0.79 12.66
C LYS A 59 2.00 -0.23 13.96
N LEU A 60 1.00 -0.91 14.52
CA LEU A 60 0.42 -0.56 15.83
C LEU A 60 1.39 -0.83 16.98
N ASP A 61 2.18 -1.90 16.91
CA ASP A 61 3.13 -2.25 17.96
C ASP A 61 4.34 -1.30 17.99
N SER A 62 4.84 -0.95 16.81
CA SER A 62 6.01 -0.07 16.66
C SER A 62 5.67 1.43 16.68
N GLY A 63 4.43 1.79 16.34
CA GLY A 63 4.04 3.17 16.08
C GLY A 63 4.64 3.77 14.80
N SER A 64 5.17 2.95 13.88
CA SER A 64 5.87 3.42 12.66
C SER A 64 5.00 4.29 11.74
N PHE A 65 3.68 4.13 11.77
CA PHE A 65 2.77 5.01 11.02
C PHE A 65 2.87 6.50 11.43
N LEU A 66 3.53 6.81 12.54
CA LEU A 66 3.77 8.16 13.02
C LEU A 66 5.01 8.82 12.41
N GLU A 67 5.87 8.08 11.71
CA GLU A 67 7.14 8.60 11.16
C GLU A 67 6.96 9.84 10.30
N ARG A 68 5.89 9.88 9.49
CA ARG A 68 5.52 11.05 8.67
C ARG A 68 5.38 12.36 9.45
N TYR A 69 5.09 12.29 10.76
CA TYR A 69 4.98 13.48 11.60
C TYR A 69 6.32 13.96 12.15
N ALA A 70 7.32 13.07 12.22
CA ALA A 70 8.68 13.35 12.66
C ALA A 70 9.62 13.75 11.53
N MET A 71 9.25 13.48 10.27
CA MET A 71 10.02 13.85 9.09
C MET A 71 10.11 15.39 8.93
N PRO A 72 11.21 15.91 8.35
CA PRO A 72 11.29 17.32 7.98
C PRO A 72 10.14 17.72 7.03
N GLY A 73 9.49 18.85 7.30
CA GLY A 73 8.25 19.27 6.64
C GLY A 73 6.97 18.72 7.30
N GLY A 74 7.11 17.75 8.22
CA GLY A 74 6.00 17.24 9.02
C GLY A 74 5.58 18.20 10.15
N PRO A 75 4.42 17.98 10.79
CA PRO A 75 3.89 18.88 11.82
C PRO A 75 4.79 19.09 13.05
N LEU A 76 5.67 18.14 13.38
CA LEU A 76 6.64 18.33 14.47
C LEU A 76 7.98 18.91 13.99
N TRP A 77 8.19 19.02 12.69
CA TRP A 77 9.39 19.60 12.08
C TRP A 77 9.05 20.50 10.89
N PRO A 78 8.31 21.60 11.12
CA PRO A 78 8.00 22.52 10.04
C PRO A 78 9.28 23.13 9.45
N ILE A 79 9.39 23.10 8.13
CA ILE A 79 10.45 23.77 7.36
C ILE A 79 9.77 24.92 6.61
N GLY A 80 10.18 26.16 6.88
CA GLY A 80 9.73 27.32 6.12
C GLY A 80 10.53 27.49 4.81
N PRO A 81 10.01 28.27 3.85
CA PRO A 81 10.78 28.63 2.66
C PRO A 81 12.10 29.31 3.08
N ASN A 82 13.22 28.85 2.51
CA ASN A 82 14.60 29.25 2.84
C ASN A 82 15.12 28.80 4.22
N SER A 83 14.43 27.89 4.91
CA SER A 83 14.94 27.34 6.18
C SER A 83 16.05 26.33 5.90
N GLN A 84 17.23 26.55 6.46
CA GLN A 84 18.25 25.52 6.55
C GLN A 84 17.94 24.61 7.74
N LEU A 85 18.14 23.31 7.57
CA LEU A 85 18.12 22.36 8.67
C LEU A 85 19.27 22.68 9.63
N THR A 86 18.94 23.28 10.77
CA THR A 86 19.92 23.70 11.79
C THR A 86 20.35 22.57 12.73
N GLU A 87 19.68 21.42 12.64
CA GLU A 87 20.02 20.21 13.39
C GLU A 87 20.23 19.03 12.44
N ALA A 88 21.01 18.04 12.89
CA ALA A 88 21.26 16.85 12.10
C ALA A 88 19.96 16.05 11.89
N LEU A 89 19.76 15.58 10.65
CA LEU A 89 18.56 14.87 10.23
C LEU A 89 18.21 13.69 11.14
N LEU A 90 19.18 12.81 11.38
CA LEU A 90 18.98 11.60 12.18
C LEU A 90 18.59 11.93 13.63
N SER A 91 19.32 12.81 14.29
CA SER A 91 19.06 13.13 15.70
C SER A 91 17.76 13.93 15.88
N GLY A 92 17.44 14.83 14.95
CA GLY A 92 16.17 15.54 14.92
C GLY A 92 14.98 14.61 14.73
N PHE A 93 15.12 13.61 13.84
CA PHE A 93 14.10 12.58 13.61
C PHE A 93 13.91 11.70 14.86
N GLU A 94 14.99 11.13 15.41
CA GLU A 94 14.95 10.25 16.58
C GLU A 94 14.29 10.94 17.79
N ARG A 95 14.63 12.20 18.05
CA ARG A 95 14.05 12.98 19.15
C ARG A 95 12.52 13.12 19.00
N ARG A 96 12.05 13.46 17.80
CA ARG A 96 10.62 13.61 17.51
C ARG A 96 9.89 12.28 17.50
N MET A 97 10.49 11.25 16.92
CA MET A 97 9.91 9.92 16.90
C MET A 97 9.78 9.34 18.30
N SER A 98 10.77 9.56 19.17
CA SER A 98 10.68 9.20 20.59
C SER A 98 9.52 9.91 21.30
N ALA A 99 9.36 11.22 21.07
CA ALA A 99 8.25 12.00 21.62
C ALA A 99 6.88 11.49 21.13
N LEU A 100 6.75 11.18 19.84
CA LEU A 100 5.54 10.60 19.23
C LEU A 100 5.21 9.23 19.83
N LYS A 101 6.19 8.31 19.89
CA LYS A 101 6.00 6.98 20.48
C LYS A 101 5.54 7.05 21.92
N LYS A 102 6.14 7.93 22.73
CA LYS A 102 5.73 8.17 24.13
C LYS A 102 4.30 8.72 24.23
N ALA A 103 3.89 9.60 23.31
CA ALA A 103 2.51 10.08 23.27
C ALA A 103 1.52 9.02 22.81
N TYR A 104 1.95 8.15 21.88
CA TYR A 104 1.17 7.06 21.32
C TYR A 104 0.94 5.91 22.31
N GLU A 105 1.91 5.58 23.15
CA GLU A 105 1.81 4.50 24.14
C GLU A 105 0.53 4.62 25.00
N LYS A 106 0.20 5.85 25.42
CA LYS A 106 -1.01 6.18 26.17
C LYS A 106 -2.32 5.92 25.42
N ARG A 107 -2.25 5.85 24.09
CA ARG A 107 -3.38 5.73 23.15
C ARG A 107 -3.38 4.40 22.41
N ARG A 108 -2.35 3.56 22.57
CA ARG A 108 -2.16 2.33 21.81
C ARG A 108 -3.38 1.42 21.90
N ALA A 109 -3.92 1.22 23.11
CA ALA A 109 -5.10 0.37 23.31
C ALA A 109 -6.36 0.91 22.60
N TYR A 110 -6.52 2.24 22.55
CA TYR A 110 -7.62 2.86 21.83
C TYR A 110 -7.48 2.67 20.32
N TYR A 111 -6.29 2.88 19.77
CA TYR A 111 -6.00 2.61 18.36
C TYR A 111 -6.20 1.14 18.00
N GLN A 112 -5.69 0.22 18.82
CA GLN A 112 -5.89 -1.23 18.64
C GLN A 112 -7.38 -1.55 18.51
N ARG A 113 -8.18 -1.08 19.47
CA ARG A 113 -9.62 -1.32 19.50
C ARG A 113 -10.32 -0.75 18.26
N ALA A 114 -9.99 0.47 17.84
CA ALA A 114 -10.60 1.07 16.65
C ALA A 114 -10.39 0.24 15.38
N TYR A 115 -9.21 -0.37 15.22
CA TYR A 115 -8.96 -1.29 14.10
C TYR A 115 -9.69 -2.62 14.27
N GLU A 116 -9.69 -3.21 15.46
CA GLU A 116 -10.40 -4.46 15.74
C GLU A 116 -11.92 -4.31 15.52
N ASP A 117 -12.50 -3.22 16.00
CA ASP A 117 -13.91 -2.88 15.84
C ASP A 117 -14.26 -2.67 14.36
N HIS A 118 -13.39 -1.98 13.61
CA HIS A 118 -13.61 -1.78 12.19
C HIS A 118 -13.56 -3.08 11.38
N VAL A 119 -12.62 -3.99 11.68
CA VAL A 119 -12.59 -5.32 11.04
C VAL A 119 -13.82 -6.14 11.41
N ASN A 120 -14.30 -6.05 12.66
CA ASN A 120 -15.55 -6.69 13.07
C ASN A 120 -16.75 -6.14 12.28
N TRP A 121 -16.83 -4.83 12.12
CA TRP A 121 -17.89 -4.14 11.38
C TRP A 121 -17.86 -4.51 9.89
N GLU A 122 -16.67 -4.62 9.30
CA GLU A 122 -16.49 -4.81 7.86
C GLU A 122 -16.83 -6.23 7.38
N PHE A 123 -16.39 -7.27 8.09
CA PHE A 123 -16.47 -8.65 7.59
C PHE A 123 -17.33 -9.54 8.47
N THR A 124 -18.10 -10.45 7.86
CA THR A 124 -18.67 -11.59 8.60
C THR A 124 -17.56 -12.53 9.10
N GLU A 125 -17.88 -13.41 10.05
CA GLU A 125 -16.90 -14.39 10.56
C GLU A 125 -16.42 -15.35 9.45
N GLU A 126 -17.31 -15.78 8.56
CA GLU A 126 -17.02 -16.70 7.46
C GLU A 126 -16.13 -16.06 6.38
N GLU A 127 -16.44 -14.81 6.00
CA GLU A 127 -15.60 -14.05 5.07
C GLU A 127 -14.21 -13.83 5.66
N LEU A 128 -14.14 -13.39 6.92
CA LEU A 128 -12.87 -13.15 7.59
C LEU A 128 -12.04 -14.43 7.70
N ALA A 129 -12.68 -15.58 7.97
CA ALA A 129 -12.00 -16.88 8.00
C ALA A 129 -11.39 -17.22 6.63
N THR A 130 -12.14 -17.00 5.55
CA THR A 130 -11.69 -17.25 4.17
C THR A 130 -10.51 -16.33 3.80
N ILE A 131 -10.63 -15.03 4.12
CA ILE A 131 -9.59 -14.04 3.87
C ILE A 131 -8.32 -14.39 4.64
N VAL A 132 -8.42 -14.68 5.93
CA VAL A 132 -7.26 -15.05 6.77
C VAL A 132 -6.57 -16.31 6.22
N ALA A 133 -7.34 -17.33 5.84
CA ALA A 133 -6.79 -18.55 5.24
C ALA A 133 -6.03 -18.28 3.93
N PHE A 134 -6.57 -17.40 3.08
CA PHE A 134 -5.87 -16.95 1.87
C PHE A 134 -4.56 -16.22 2.21
N LEU A 135 -4.64 -15.17 3.04
CA LEU A 135 -3.50 -14.29 3.36
C LEU A 135 -2.34 -15.05 4.02
N GLU A 136 -2.63 -16.04 4.86
CA GLU A 136 -1.60 -16.85 5.52
C GLU A 136 -1.03 -17.97 4.62
N GLY A 137 -1.73 -18.30 3.53
CA GLY A 137 -1.29 -19.28 2.53
C GLY A 137 -0.16 -18.75 1.63
N PRO A 138 0.51 -19.63 0.86
CA PRO A 138 1.64 -19.23 0.00
C PRO A 138 1.29 -18.14 -1.01
N THR A 139 0.13 -18.26 -1.67
CA THR A 139 -0.33 -17.27 -2.65
C THR A 139 -0.70 -15.95 -2.01
N GLY A 140 -1.34 -15.95 -0.84
CA GLY A 140 -1.67 -14.71 -0.13
C GLY A 140 -0.44 -13.98 0.38
N LYS A 141 0.55 -14.70 0.91
CA LYS A 141 1.86 -14.13 1.25
C LYS A 141 2.55 -13.53 0.03
N HIS A 142 2.59 -14.27 -1.08
CA HIS A 142 3.16 -13.75 -2.33
C HIS A 142 2.41 -12.52 -2.86
N TYR A 143 1.09 -12.47 -2.69
CA TYR A 143 0.27 -11.31 -3.02
C TYR A 143 0.65 -10.09 -2.17
N LEU A 144 0.81 -10.27 -0.85
CA LEU A 144 1.22 -9.19 0.06
C LEU A 144 2.63 -8.67 -0.28
N ASP A 145 3.59 -9.58 -0.52
CA ASP A 145 4.95 -9.23 -0.94
C ASP A 145 4.98 -8.55 -2.32
N GLY A 146 4.17 -9.05 -3.24
CA GLY A 146 4.00 -8.49 -4.58
C GLY A 146 3.48 -7.05 -4.51
N ARG A 147 2.42 -6.82 -3.73
CA ARG A 147 1.87 -5.49 -3.51
C ARG A 147 2.90 -4.53 -2.92
N TRP A 148 3.60 -4.93 -1.86
CA TRP A 148 4.64 -4.09 -1.25
C TRP A 148 5.75 -3.75 -2.25
N ARG A 149 6.20 -4.72 -3.05
CA ARG A 149 7.21 -4.47 -4.09
C ARG A 149 6.71 -3.54 -5.19
N MET A 150 5.43 -3.61 -5.57
CA MET A 150 4.86 -2.69 -6.57
C MET A 150 4.76 -1.26 -6.02
N GLU A 151 4.34 -1.09 -4.76
CA GLU A 151 4.35 0.21 -4.08
C GLU A 151 5.79 0.78 -4.00
N ALA A 152 6.77 -0.04 -3.61
CA ALA A 152 8.18 0.39 -3.56
C ALA A 152 8.76 0.69 -4.95
N TYR A 153 8.38 -0.07 -5.98
CA TYR A 153 8.85 0.16 -7.35
C TYR A 153 8.40 1.54 -7.88
N SER A 154 7.15 1.94 -7.62
CA SER A 154 6.67 3.29 -7.98
C SER A 154 7.31 4.42 -7.19
N GLU A 155 8.02 4.14 -6.10
CA GLU A 155 8.71 5.19 -5.33
C GLU A 155 10.19 5.31 -5.70
N THR A 156 10.76 4.32 -6.39
CA THR A 156 12.21 4.22 -6.60
C THR A 156 12.63 4.07 -8.06
N ASN A 157 11.81 3.42 -8.88
CA ASN A 157 12.15 3.09 -10.26
C ASN A 157 11.44 3.97 -11.30
N THR A 158 10.55 4.87 -10.87
CA THR A 158 9.88 5.86 -11.72
C THR A 158 10.40 7.27 -11.51
N GLU A 159 11.44 7.46 -10.68
CA GLU A 159 11.96 8.79 -10.32
C GLU A 159 12.38 9.60 -11.56
N ASP A 160 13.06 8.98 -12.54
CA ASP A 160 13.46 9.67 -13.78
C ASP A 160 12.24 10.17 -14.57
N ILE A 161 11.18 9.36 -14.64
CA ILE A 161 9.91 9.73 -15.31
C ILE A 161 9.22 10.86 -14.54
N GLU A 162 9.23 10.81 -13.21
CA GLU A 162 8.66 11.87 -12.36
C GLU A 162 9.42 13.19 -12.51
N GLN A 163 10.75 13.14 -12.62
CA GLN A 163 11.58 14.32 -12.88
C GLN A 163 11.26 14.94 -14.25
N GLU A 164 11.07 14.12 -15.29
CA GLU A 164 10.63 14.59 -16.61
C GLU A 164 9.26 15.29 -16.53
N ILE A 165 8.29 14.69 -15.83
CA ILE A 165 6.95 15.27 -15.61
C ILE A 165 7.04 16.61 -14.88
N VAL A 166 7.87 16.70 -13.83
CA VAL A 166 8.05 17.94 -13.07
C VAL A 166 8.67 19.04 -13.94
N ALA A 167 9.67 18.70 -14.74
CA ALA A 167 10.31 19.65 -15.66
C ALA A 167 9.31 20.19 -16.70
N GLU A 168 8.48 19.33 -17.28
CA GLU A 168 7.43 19.71 -18.22
C GLU A 168 6.38 20.63 -17.56
N ALA A 169 5.91 20.29 -16.36
CA ALA A 169 4.97 21.11 -15.60
C ALA A 169 5.55 22.50 -15.28
N GLN A 170 6.81 22.58 -14.84
CA GLN A 170 7.49 23.85 -14.58
C GLN A 170 7.61 24.71 -15.85
N ALA A 171 7.96 24.10 -16.99
CA ALA A 171 8.05 24.81 -18.27
C ALA A 171 6.70 25.43 -18.67
N SER A 172 5.59 24.72 -18.44
CA SER A 172 4.23 25.20 -18.74
C SER A 172 3.78 26.39 -17.89
N LEU A 173 4.30 26.54 -16.66
CA LEU A 173 3.96 27.62 -15.74
C LEU A 173 4.82 28.87 -15.94
N ALA A 174 5.94 28.74 -16.68
CA ALA A 174 6.88 29.81 -16.96
C ALA A 174 6.59 30.56 -18.27
N GLY A 175 5.64 30.08 -19.08
CA GLY A 175 5.11 30.73 -20.29
C GLY A 175 3.77 31.39 -20.07
#